data_AF-A0A9X1PZW4-F1
#
_entry.id   AF-A0A9X1PZW4-F1
#
_cell.length_a   1.000
_cell.length_b   1.000
_cell.length_c   1.000
_cell.angle_alpha   90.00
_cell.angle_beta   90.00
_cell.angle_gamma   90.00
#
_symmetry.space_group_name_H-M   'P 1'
#
loop_
_entity.id
_entity.type
_entity.pdbx_description
1 polymer ?
#
loop_
_entity_poly.entity_id
_entity_poly.type
_entity_poly.pdbx_seq_one_letter_code
_entity_poly.pdbx_strand_id
1 'polypeptide(L)'
;MPDHSDHPDRSNHPDHPDHPGYSERDVQREVTELEGKSETAARLFDIRRIIGGLFVIYGVIVTIVGLTDDDAAIDKAEGVNINLWTGLGMLLLGLFFLAWLKLRPTAPPPPP
;
A
#
# COMPACT_ATOMS: atom_id res chain seq x y z
N MET A 1 50.07 57.49 -11.76
CA MET A 1 48.63 57.33 -12.09
C MET A 1 48.52 56.30 -13.21
N PRO A 2 47.62 55.31 -13.09
CA PRO A 2 47.54 54.12 -13.96
C PRO A 2 46.59 54.35 -15.15
N ASP A 3 46.81 53.66 -16.27
CA ASP A 3 45.73 52.98 -17.01
C ASP A 3 46.36 51.98 -17.99
N HIS A 4 46.08 50.69 -17.79
CA HIS A 4 46.49 49.59 -18.66
C HIS A 4 45.23 48.78 -18.93
N SER A 5 44.54 49.16 -20.00
CA SER A 5 43.34 48.49 -20.49
C SER A 5 43.67 47.92 -21.87
N ASP A 6 43.69 46.59 -21.95
CA ASP A 6 43.11 45.78 -23.05
C ASP A 6 43.52 44.31 -22.89
N HIS A 7 42.72 43.57 -22.12
CA HIS A 7 42.72 42.10 -22.16
C HIS A 7 41.63 41.65 -23.14
N PRO A 8 41.97 40.95 -24.23
CA PRO A 8 40.96 40.40 -25.13
C PRO A 8 40.25 39.22 -24.48
N ASP A 9 38.96 39.18 -24.77
CA ASP A 9 37.91 38.35 -24.20
C ASP A 9 38.00 36.86 -24.62
N ARG A 10 37.62 36.01 -23.68
CA ARG A 10 36.81 34.78 -23.83
C ARG A 10 37.36 33.46 -24.41
N SER A 11 37.23 32.47 -23.52
CA SER A 11 36.60 31.15 -23.69
C SER A 11 37.24 30.12 -24.61
N ASN A 12 37.91 29.16 -23.99
CA ASN A 12 38.05 27.81 -24.54
C ASN A 12 37.62 26.82 -23.46
N HIS A 13 36.31 26.65 -23.29
CA HIS A 13 35.73 25.55 -22.51
C HIS A 13 35.37 24.48 -23.54
N PRO A 14 35.91 23.26 -23.46
CA PRO A 14 35.68 22.25 -24.48
C PRO A 14 34.20 21.88 -24.51
N ASP A 15 33.59 22.03 -25.69
CA ASP A 15 32.21 21.69 -25.99
C ASP A 15 31.94 20.22 -25.65
N HIS A 16 31.26 20.00 -24.53
CA HIS A 16 30.63 18.73 -24.23
C HIS A 16 29.43 18.60 -25.18
N PRO A 17 29.36 17.59 -26.05
CA PRO A 17 28.24 17.46 -26.96
C PRO A 17 26.96 17.25 -26.15
N ASP A 18 26.10 18.26 -26.18
CA ASP A 18 24.77 18.25 -25.59
C ASP A 18 23.93 17.16 -26.26
N HIS A 19 23.86 15.98 -25.65
CA HIS A 19 22.84 14.99 -26.00
C HIS A 19 21.48 15.48 -25.47
N PRO A 20 20.50 15.84 -26.33
CA PRO A 20 19.24 16.45 -25.92
C PRO A 20 18.20 15.40 -25.56
N GLY A 21 18.55 14.47 -24.67
CA GLY A 21 17.64 13.41 -24.23
C GLY A 21 18.03 12.91 -22.85
N TYR A 22 17.23 13.29 -21.85
CA TYR A 22 17.30 12.83 -20.45
C TYR A 22 18.60 13.18 -19.72
N SER A 23 18.55 14.20 -18.87
CA SER A 23 19.63 14.48 -17.91
C SER A 23 19.58 13.42 -16.79
N GLU A 24 20.73 13.00 -16.27
CA GLU A 24 20.82 12.08 -15.10
C GLU A 24 19.94 12.55 -13.92
N ARG A 25 19.70 13.86 -13.82
CA ARG A 25 18.85 14.48 -12.81
C ARG A 25 17.35 14.24 -13.01
N ASP A 26 16.92 14.10 -14.26
CA ASP A 26 15.52 13.77 -14.60
C ASP A 26 15.24 12.31 -14.24
N VAL A 27 16.22 11.44 -14.50
CA VAL A 27 16.17 10.02 -14.10
C VAL A 27 16.08 9.89 -12.58
N GLN A 28 16.88 10.63 -11.80
CA GLN A 28 16.78 10.57 -10.34
C GLN A 28 15.47 11.13 -9.78
N ARG A 29 14.91 12.15 -10.44
CA ARG A 29 13.61 12.75 -10.07
C ARG A 29 12.49 11.75 -10.28
N GLU A 30 12.48 11.08 -11.42
CA GLU A 30 11.50 10.05 -11.78
C GLU A 30 11.59 8.84 -10.84
N VAL A 31 12.81 8.37 -10.53
CA VAL A 31 13.03 7.28 -9.57
C VAL A 31 12.47 7.63 -8.19
N THR A 32 12.79 8.82 -7.67
CA THR A 32 12.29 9.27 -6.35
C THR A 32 10.77 9.41 -6.35
N GLU A 33 10.19 9.86 -7.45
CA GLU A 33 8.74 10.03 -7.60
C GLU A 33 8.00 8.69 -7.70
N LEU A 34 8.58 7.71 -8.40
CA LEU A 34 8.05 6.35 -8.54
C LEU A 34 8.22 5.53 -7.26
N GLU A 35 9.33 5.67 -6.56
CA GLU A 35 9.55 5.06 -5.25
C GLU A 35 8.53 5.60 -4.25
N GLY A 36 8.35 6.92 -4.17
CA GLY A 36 7.34 7.55 -3.32
C GLY A 36 5.91 7.09 -3.63
N LYS A 37 5.55 6.96 -4.93
CA LYS A 37 4.23 6.45 -5.35
C LYS A 37 4.05 4.96 -5.01
N SER A 38 5.09 4.15 -5.19
CA SER A 38 5.06 2.70 -4.97
C SER A 38 5.03 2.34 -3.49
N GLU A 39 5.83 3.02 -2.67
CA GLU A 39 5.85 2.82 -1.22
C GLU A 39 4.51 3.21 -0.58
N THR A 40 3.90 4.28 -1.09
CA THR A 40 2.56 4.73 -0.69
C THR A 40 1.47 3.75 -1.12
N ALA A 41 1.54 3.21 -2.34
CA ALA A 41 0.58 2.23 -2.85
C ALA A 41 0.69 0.87 -2.14
N ALA A 42 1.91 0.40 -1.87
CA ALA A 42 2.17 -0.87 -1.19
C ALA A 42 1.64 -0.87 0.24
N ARG A 43 1.88 0.21 1.00
CA ARG A 43 1.33 0.37 2.36
C ARG A 43 -0.20 0.36 2.38
N LEU A 44 -0.83 0.95 1.37
CA LEU A 44 -2.30 1.02 1.28
C LEU A 44 -2.97 -0.35 1.14
N PHE A 45 -2.22 -1.38 0.74
CA PHE A 45 -2.76 -2.71 0.43
C PHE A 45 -2.32 -3.81 1.39
N ASP A 46 -1.24 -3.59 2.12
CA ASP A 46 -0.77 -4.52 3.13
C ASP A 46 -1.73 -4.61 4.33
N ILE A 47 -2.16 -3.45 4.85
CA ILE A 47 -2.98 -3.39 6.07
C ILE A 47 -4.39 -3.99 5.90
N ARG A 48 -5.06 -3.74 4.77
CA ARG A 48 -6.41 -4.27 4.50
C ARG A 48 -6.40 -5.78 4.38
N ARG A 49 -5.30 -6.34 3.85
CA ARG A 49 -5.11 -7.78 3.72
C ARG A 49 -4.80 -8.42 5.07
N ILE A 50 -3.92 -7.80 5.88
CA ILE A 50 -3.59 -8.28 7.23
C ILE A 50 -4.84 -8.27 8.11
N ILE A 51 -5.55 -7.14 8.19
CA ILE A 51 -6.75 -7.00 9.02
C ILE A 51 -7.86 -7.93 8.53
N GLY A 52 -8.11 -7.97 7.21
CA GLY A 52 -9.12 -8.86 6.63
C GLY A 52 -8.85 -10.33 6.92
N GLY A 53 -7.60 -10.78 6.75
CA GLY A 53 -7.18 -12.15 7.08
C GLY A 53 -7.34 -12.47 8.57
N LEU A 54 -6.97 -11.53 9.44
CA LEU A 54 -7.11 -11.68 10.88
C LEU A 54 -8.58 -11.84 11.30
N PHE A 55 -9.48 -11.02 10.74
CA PHE A 55 -10.93 -11.13 10.96
C PHE A 55 -11.51 -12.44 10.48
N VAL A 56 -11.06 -12.97 9.33
CA VAL A 56 -11.51 -14.28 8.86
C VAL A 56 -11.06 -15.38 9.82
N ILE A 57 -9.78 -15.40 10.22
CA ILE A 57 -9.25 -16.43 11.13
C ILE A 57 -9.98 -16.41 12.47
N TYR A 58 -10.06 -15.25 13.13
CA TYR A 58 -10.77 -15.15 14.41
C TYR A 58 -12.27 -15.39 14.26
N GLY A 59 -12.89 -14.91 13.18
CA GLY A 59 -14.30 -15.15 12.88
C GLY A 59 -14.62 -16.65 12.74
N VAL A 60 -13.77 -17.42 12.05
CA VAL A 60 -13.91 -18.88 11.96
C VAL A 60 -13.82 -19.52 13.34
N ILE A 61 -12.80 -19.17 14.14
CA ILE A 61 -12.61 -19.73 15.48
C ILE A 61 -13.82 -19.44 16.37
N VAL A 62 -14.26 -18.18 16.44
CA VAL A 62 -15.39 -17.75 17.26
C VAL A 62 -16.70 -18.38 16.77
N THR A 63 -16.88 -18.55 15.46
CA THR A 63 -18.05 -19.24 14.91
C THR A 63 -18.06 -20.72 15.30
N ILE A 64 -16.92 -21.42 15.23
CA ILE A 64 -16.80 -22.83 15.66
C ILE A 64 -17.07 -22.96 17.16
N VAL A 65 -16.51 -22.08 17.99
CA VAL A 65 -16.78 -22.05 19.43
C VAL A 65 -18.26 -21.80 19.69
N GLY A 66 -18.88 -20.82 19.03
CA GLY A 66 -20.31 -20.55 19.14
C GLY A 66 -21.19 -21.75 18.76
N LEU A 67 -20.84 -22.46 17.67
CA LEU A 67 -21.53 -23.69 17.24
C LEU A 67 -21.34 -24.86 18.22
N THR A 68 -20.18 -24.96 18.87
CA THR A 68 -19.88 -26.06 19.81
C THR A 68 -20.46 -25.78 21.20
N ASP A 69 -20.52 -24.51 21.61
CA ASP A 69 -21.18 -24.06 22.84
C ASP A 69 -22.69 -24.30 22.79
N ASP A 70 -23.30 -24.26 21.60
CA ASP A 70 -24.72 -24.63 21.43
C ASP A 70 -24.96 -26.05 21.96
N ASP A 71 -24.24 -27.08 21.51
CA ASP A 71 -24.50 -28.48 21.93
C ASP A 71 -24.35 -28.74 23.44
N ALA A 72 -23.56 -27.93 24.16
CA ALA A 72 -23.33 -28.09 25.60
C ALA A 72 -24.23 -27.19 26.48
N ALA A 73 -24.90 -26.17 25.92
CA ALA A 73 -25.58 -25.12 26.69
C ALA A 73 -27.03 -24.79 26.28
N ILE A 74 -27.68 -25.58 25.39
CA ILE A 74 -29.09 -25.35 24.98
C ILE A 74 -30.10 -25.39 26.15
N ASP A 75 -29.73 -25.87 27.33
CA ASP A 75 -30.68 -26.03 28.44
C ASP A 75 -30.87 -24.79 29.35
N LYS A 76 -30.18 -23.65 29.10
CA LYS A 76 -30.22 -22.55 30.10
C LYS A 76 -30.17 -21.10 29.65
N ALA A 77 -30.03 -20.76 28.36
CA ALA A 77 -30.00 -19.36 27.94
C ALA A 77 -30.88 -19.11 26.71
N GLU A 78 -31.55 -17.97 26.70
CA GLU A 78 -32.55 -17.54 25.72
C GLU A 78 -32.04 -17.48 24.26
N GLY A 79 -31.86 -18.62 23.61
CA GLY A 79 -31.96 -18.80 22.15
C GLY A 79 -31.06 -17.97 21.22
N VAL A 80 -30.17 -17.13 21.74
CA VAL A 80 -29.32 -16.22 20.94
C VAL A 80 -27.87 -16.40 21.35
N ASN A 81 -27.14 -17.16 20.53
CA ASN A 81 -25.74 -17.43 20.74
C ASN A 81 -24.88 -16.21 20.32
N ILE A 82 -24.48 -15.41 21.31
CA ILE A 82 -23.70 -14.17 21.10
C ILE A 82 -22.37 -14.46 20.38
N ASN A 83 -21.73 -15.59 20.71
CA ASN A 83 -20.47 -16.00 20.10
C ASN A 83 -20.70 -16.31 18.62
N LEU A 84 -21.77 -17.03 18.29
CA LEU A 84 -22.13 -17.33 16.89
C LEU A 84 -22.37 -16.07 16.05
N TRP A 85 -23.19 -15.14 16.54
CA TRP A 85 -23.49 -13.89 15.83
C TRP A 85 -22.26 -13.00 15.68
N THR A 86 -21.42 -12.94 16.71
CA THR A 86 -20.16 -12.18 16.68
C THR A 86 -19.18 -12.81 15.69
N GLY A 87 -19.03 -14.13 15.70
CA GLY A 87 -18.18 -14.88 14.76
C GLY A 87 -18.64 -14.69 13.32
N LEU A 88 -19.94 -14.81 13.06
CA LEU A 88 -20.53 -14.61 11.74
C LEU A 88 -20.36 -13.16 11.25
N GLY A 89 -20.55 -12.17 12.13
CA GLY A 89 -20.31 -10.77 11.82
C GLY A 89 -18.84 -10.48 11.46
N MET A 90 -17.90 -11.03 12.22
CA MET A 90 -16.46 -10.96 11.91
C MET A 90 -16.11 -11.64 10.60
N LEU A 91 -16.74 -12.79 10.31
CA LEU A 91 -16.54 -13.53 9.07
C LEU A 91 -16.99 -12.72 7.85
N LEU A 92 -18.20 -12.17 7.90
CA LEU A 92 -18.76 -11.32 6.83
C LEU A 92 -17.89 -10.09 6.59
N LEU A 93 -17.42 -9.44 7.67
CA LEU A 93 -16.52 -8.29 7.57
C LEU A 93 -15.15 -8.67 6.98
N GLY A 94 -14.57 -9.78 7.40
CA GLY A 94 -13.32 -10.30 6.85
C GLY A 94 -13.43 -10.64 5.36
N LEU A 95 -14.49 -11.33 4.97
CA LEU A 95 -14.83 -11.63 3.57
C LEU A 95 -15.05 -10.37 2.75
N PHE A 96 -15.70 -9.35 3.32
CA PHE A 96 -15.86 -8.04 2.68
C PHE A 96 -14.50 -7.40 2.38
N PHE A 97 -13.56 -7.39 3.33
CA PHE A 97 -12.21 -6.87 3.10
C PHE A 97 -11.43 -7.65 2.04
N LEU A 98 -11.59 -8.98 1.99
CA LEU A 98 -10.97 -9.82 0.96
C LEU A 98 -11.61 -9.60 -0.43
N ALA A 99 -12.93 -9.48 -0.50
CA ALA A 99 -13.63 -9.16 -1.74
C ALA A 99 -13.24 -7.76 -2.23
N TRP A 100 -13.10 -6.79 -1.33
CA TRP A 100 -12.65 -5.44 -1.65
C TRP A 100 -11.23 -5.40 -2.23
N LEU A 101 -10.32 -6.24 -1.72
CA LEU A 101 -8.99 -6.42 -2.30
C LEU A 101 -9.08 -6.89 -3.77
N LYS A 102 -10.04 -7.78 -4.07
CA LYS A 102 -10.28 -8.27 -5.42
C LYS A 102 -10.93 -7.22 -6.32
N LEU A 103 -11.82 -6.38 -5.79
CA LEU A 103 -12.53 -5.33 -6.54
C LEU A 103 -11.69 -4.07 -6.78
N ARG A 104 -10.76 -3.75 -5.88
CA ARG A 104 -9.85 -2.62 -6.04
C ARG A 104 -8.41 -3.12 -5.98
N PRO A 105 -7.88 -3.74 -7.05
CA PRO A 105 -6.47 -4.12 -7.11
C PRO A 105 -5.58 -2.88 -6.98
N THR A 106 -4.41 -3.02 -6.34
CA THR A 106 -3.34 -2.01 -6.42
C THR A 106 -3.09 -1.72 -7.88
N ALA A 107 -3.10 -0.44 -8.27
CA ALA A 107 -2.52 -0.06 -9.54
C ALA A 107 -1.06 -0.57 -9.53
N PRO A 108 -0.65 -1.34 -10.56
CA PRO A 108 0.75 -1.65 -10.75
C PRO A 108 1.55 -0.34 -10.74
N PRO A 109 2.79 -0.33 -10.21
CA PRO A 109 3.67 0.82 -10.36
C PRO A 109 3.67 1.29 -11.82
N PRO A 110 3.67 2.62 -12.11
CA PRO A 110 3.80 3.09 -13.47
C PRO A 110 5.05 2.47 -14.11
N PRO A 111 4.96 1.96 -15.36
CA PRO A 111 6.16 1.58 -16.07
C PRO A 111 7.07 2.81 -16.20
N PRO A 112 8.40 2.62 -16.08
CA PRO A 112 9.38 3.70 -16.23
C PRO A 112 9.38 4.27 -17.65
#